data_AF-K2QY19-F1
#
_entry.id   AF-K2QY19-F1
#
_cell.length_a   1.000
_cell.length_b   1.000
_cell.length_c   1.000
_cell.angle_alpha   90.00
_cell.angle_beta   90.00
_cell.angle_gamma   90.00
#
_symmetry.space_group_name_H-M   'P 1'
#
loop_
_entity.id
_entity.type
_entity.pdbx_description
1 polymer ?
#
loop_
_entity_poly.entity_id
_entity_poly.type
_entity_poly.pdbx_seq_one_letter_code
_entity_poly.pdbx_strand_id
1 'polypeptide(L)'
;FNAGQPDVSNVFGGALWTLDFNLWCAASGIARVHMQQGLNFRYASWQPRDTDRAPRQTKPSYYGDVAAASALGNLKEGRVRVANLPMEGETSAAYATYVDGVLKRVVLINMQTYNYSTAADGVTRPGRVYSFGVPEGCGGEANAVTVERLIANGSNVLSGVTFNGISYNVELDEGRPVVQDNVTRDESLGIEEDGIVNVVVPDASAAIVQLGCTGASAGTKDAYKRWMWF
;
A
#
# COMPACT_ATOMS: atom_id res chain seq x y z
N PHE A 1 -1.88 -29.95 6.20
CA PHE A 1 -2.69 -29.10 5.31
C PHE A 1 -1.96 -27.78 5.11
N ASN A 2 -1.48 -27.52 3.88
CA ASN A 2 -0.79 -26.28 3.52
C ASN A 2 -1.77 -25.44 2.71
N ALA A 3 -2.59 -24.63 3.40
CA ALA A 3 -3.57 -23.77 2.75
C ALA A 3 -2.90 -22.62 1.99
N GLY A 4 -3.49 -22.21 0.87
CA GLY A 4 -2.90 -21.26 -0.07
C GLY A 4 -1.93 -21.90 -1.05
N GLN A 5 -1.70 -21.21 -2.16
CA GLN A 5 -0.86 -21.67 -3.26
C GLN A 5 0.60 -21.24 -3.03
N PRO A 6 1.60 -22.15 -3.11
CA PRO A 6 3.00 -21.78 -3.05
C PRO A 6 3.36 -20.80 -4.16
N ASP A 7 4.22 -19.84 -3.82
CA ASP A 7 4.77 -18.82 -4.72
C ASP A 7 3.73 -17.85 -5.28
N VAL A 8 2.53 -17.86 -4.68
CA VAL A 8 1.42 -16.96 -4.98
C VAL A 8 0.89 -16.35 -3.70
N SER A 9 0.51 -17.18 -2.72
CA SER A 9 -0.10 -16.72 -1.47
C SER A 9 0.92 -16.24 -0.44
N ASN A 10 2.17 -16.71 -0.50
CA ASN A 10 3.24 -16.41 0.47
C ASN A 10 4.29 -15.43 -0.06
N VAL A 11 4.12 -14.90 -1.26
CA VAL A 11 5.05 -13.94 -1.88
C VAL A 11 4.54 -12.51 -1.75
N PHE A 12 5.37 -11.53 -2.08
CA PHE A 12 5.04 -10.12 -2.00
C PHE A 12 3.81 -9.71 -2.83
N GLY A 13 3.52 -10.37 -3.96
CA GLY A 13 2.27 -10.18 -4.69
C GLY A 13 1.03 -10.42 -3.80
N GLY A 14 1.10 -11.36 -2.86
CA GLY A 14 0.07 -11.58 -1.84
C GLY A 14 -0.10 -10.42 -0.86
N ALA A 15 0.96 -9.65 -0.59
CA ALA A 15 0.89 -8.44 0.24
C ALA A 15 0.12 -7.32 -0.48
N LEU A 16 0.39 -7.12 -1.78
CA LEU A 16 -0.33 -6.15 -2.59
C LEU A 16 -1.81 -6.53 -2.71
N TRP A 17 -2.11 -7.81 -2.95
CA TRP A 17 -3.48 -8.32 -2.93
C TRP A 17 -4.17 -8.10 -1.58
N THR A 18 -3.46 -8.32 -0.47
CA THR A 18 -3.99 -8.10 0.89
C THR A 18 -4.35 -6.64 1.12
N LEU A 19 -3.51 -5.71 0.67
CA LEU A 19 -3.79 -4.27 0.73
C LEU A 19 -5.04 -3.92 -0.08
N ASP A 20 -5.04 -4.30 -1.36
CA ASP A 20 -6.13 -4.02 -2.30
C ASP A 20 -7.47 -4.59 -1.80
N PHE A 21 -7.50 -5.86 -1.42
CA PHE A 21 -8.71 -6.52 -0.94
C PHE A 21 -9.31 -5.83 0.30
N ASN A 22 -8.46 -5.45 1.27
CA ASN A 22 -8.94 -4.78 2.48
C ASN A 22 -9.52 -3.38 2.16
N LEU A 23 -8.88 -2.63 1.26
CA LEU A 23 -9.38 -1.31 0.84
C LEU A 23 -10.63 -1.41 -0.02
N TRP A 24 -10.71 -2.40 -0.91
CA TRP A 24 -11.91 -2.72 -1.67
C TRP A 24 -13.09 -3.04 -0.75
N CYS A 25 -12.87 -3.87 0.27
CA CYS A 25 -13.87 -4.19 1.28
C CYS A 25 -14.37 -2.91 1.98
N ALA A 26 -13.44 -2.06 2.43
CA ALA A 26 -13.79 -0.79 3.08
C ALA A 26 -14.58 0.14 2.15
N ALA A 27 -14.16 0.28 0.89
CA ALA A 27 -14.86 1.09 -0.12
C ALA A 27 -16.25 0.53 -0.45
N SER A 28 -16.43 -0.78 -0.35
CA SER A 28 -17.70 -1.49 -0.59
C SER A 28 -18.62 -1.52 0.63
N GLY A 29 -18.26 -0.86 1.73
CA GLY A 29 -19.08 -0.79 2.95
C GLY A 29 -18.99 -2.00 3.86
N ILE A 30 -18.00 -2.89 3.66
CA ILE A 30 -17.72 -3.99 4.59
C ILE A 30 -17.05 -3.40 5.83
N ALA A 31 -17.72 -3.51 6.97
CA ALA A 31 -17.28 -2.90 8.22
C ALA A 31 -16.04 -3.58 8.85
N ARG A 32 -15.81 -4.86 8.55
CA ARG A 32 -14.69 -5.63 9.11
C ARG A 32 -14.34 -6.83 8.25
N VAL A 33 -13.04 -7.06 8.09
CA VAL A 33 -12.46 -8.26 7.47
C VAL A 33 -11.62 -8.98 8.54
N HIS A 34 -11.71 -10.31 8.56
CA HIS A 34 -10.84 -11.16 9.37
C HIS A 34 -10.11 -12.12 8.43
N MET A 35 -8.86 -11.79 8.09
CA MET A 35 -8.04 -12.66 7.25
C MET A 35 -7.74 -13.97 8.00
N GLN A 36 -8.00 -15.09 7.35
CA GLN A 36 -7.78 -16.40 7.95
C GLN A 36 -6.30 -16.58 8.32
N GLN A 37 -6.05 -17.00 9.55
CA GLN A 37 -4.72 -17.32 10.06
C GLN A 37 -4.66 -18.80 10.43
N GLY A 38 -3.49 -19.40 10.30
CA GLY A 38 -3.28 -20.80 10.67
C GLY A 38 -1.81 -21.19 10.56
N LEU A 39 -1.40 -22.17 11.38
CA LEU A 39 -0.05 -22.70 11.33
C LEU A 39 0.23 -23.29 9.93
N ASN A 40 1.38 -22.95 9.36
CA ASN A 40 1.85 -23.41 8.06
C ASN A 40 1.00 -22.95 6.86
N PHE A 41 0.06 -22.03 7.06
CA PHE A 41 -0.72 -21.46 5.96
C PHE A 41 0.12 -20.44 5.20
N ARG A 42 0.06 -20.49 3.87
CA ARG A 42 0.91 -19.66 3.02
C ARG A 42 0.47 -18.20 3.01
N TYR A 43 -0.84 -17.96 3.08
CA TYR A 43 -1.44 -16.62 3.15
C TYR A 43 -1.43 -15.99 4.56
N ALA A 44 -1.10 -16.76 5.62
CA ALA A 44 -1.10 -16.23 6.98
C ALA A 44 -0.11 -15.07 7.09
N SER A 45 -0.43 -14.07 7.90
CA SER A 45 0.39 -12.87 8.08
C SER A 45 1.70 -13.20 8.83
N TRP A 46 1.70 -14.21 9.70
CA TRP A 46 2.92 -14.71 10.33
C TRP A 46 2.84 -16.20 10.69
N GLN A 47 4.00 -16.78 10.98
CA GLN A 47 4.16 -18.09 11.58
C GLN A 47 4.68 -17.87 13.01
N PRO A 48 3.91 -18.19 14.07
CA PRO A 48 4.26 -17.82 15.44
C PRO A 48 5.37 -18.67 16.07
N ARG A 49 5.64 -19.86 15.52
CA ARG A 49 6.69 -20.78 15.99
C ARG A 49 7.22 -21.65 14.87
N ASP A 50 8.40 -22.20 15.06
CA ASP A 50 8.94 -23.24 14.19
C ASP A 50 8.06 -24.49 14.20
N THR A 51 8.02 -25.15 13.06
CA THR A 51 7.41 -26.46 12.86
C THR A 51 8.29 -27.29 11.94
N ASP A 52 7.93 -28.55 11.75
CA ASP A 52 8.51 -29.43 10.74
C ASP A 52 8.36 -28.92 9.29
N ARG A 53 7.47 -27.94 9.04
CA ARG A 53 7.13 -27.45 7.68
C ARG A 53 7.53 -26.02 7.38
N ALA A 54 7.62 -25.17 8.39
CA ALA A 54 7.92 -23.76 8.23
C ALA A 54 8.52 -23.17 9.51
N PRO A 55 9.51 -22.28 9.40
CA PRO A 55 10.07 -21.57 10.54
C PRO A 55 9.16 -20.44 11.01
N ARG A 56 9.35 -20.01 12.25
CA ARG A 56 8.83 -18.76 12.79
C ARG A 56 9.26 -17.61 11.88
N GLN A 57 8.31 -16.86 11.36
CA GLN A 57 8.58 -15.77 10.42
C GLN A 57 7.41 -14.80 10.34
N THR A 58 7.69 -13.54 10.01
CA THR A 58 6.71 -12.60 9.47
C THR A 58 6.61 -12.86 7.97
N LYS A 59 5.39 -12.91 7.43
CA LYS A 59 5.15 -13.23 6.02
C LYS A 59 4.74 -11.97 5.25
N PRO A 60 4.86 -11.96 3.92
CA PRO A 60 4.54 -10.78 3.12
C PRO A 60 3.14 -10.20 3.37
N SER A 61 2.10 -11.03 3.57
CA SER A 61 0.74 -10.54 3.81
C SER A 61 0.61 -9.63 5.04
N TYR A 62 1.45 -9.79 6.07
CA TYR A 62 1.49 -8.87 7.20
C TYR A 62 1.78 -7.43 6.78
N TYR A 63 2.64 -7.23 5.79
CA TYR A 63 2.97 -5.89 5.29
C TYR A 63 1.80 -5.27 4.50
N GLY A 64 0.98 -6.11 3.86
CA GLY A 64 -0.29 -5.67 3.28
C GLY A 64 -1.28 -5.19 4.35
N ASP A 65 -1.36 -5.90 5.48
CA ASP A 65 -2.17 -5.50 6.64
C ASP A 65 -1.67 -4.18 7.25
N VAL A 66 -0.34 -4.01 7.40
CA VAL A 66 0.28 -2.76 7.90
C VAL A 66 -0.01 -1.59 6.96
N ALA A 67 0.14 -1.79 5.64
CA ALA A 67 -0.17 -0.76 4.66
C ALA A 67 -1.67 -0.39 4.68
N ALA A 68 -2.57 -1.37 4.83
CA ALA A 68 -4.00 -1.11 4.96
C ALA A 68 -4.31 -0.31 6.24
N ALA A 69 -3.64 -0.63 7.35
CA ALA A 69 -3.77 0.12 8.60
C ALA A 69 -3.29 1.57 8.45
N SER A 70 -2.17 1.82 7.76
CA SER A 70 -1.71 3.19 7.47
C SER A 70 -2.71 3.94 6.57
N ALA A 71 -3.19 3.28 5.51
CA ALA A 71 -4.17 3.85 4.60
C ALA A 71 -5.48 4.26 5.29
N LEU A 72 -5.93 3.50 6.30
CA LEU A 72 -7.12 3.80 7.09
C LEU A 72 -6.86 4.83 8.19
N GLY A 73 -5.66 4.83 8.77
CA GLY A 73 -5.28 5.69 9.89
C GLY A 73 -6.00 5.34 11.20
N ASN A 74 -6.02 6.29 12.16
CA ASN A 74 -6.68 6.07 13.44
C ASN A 74 -8.20 6.16 13.32
N LEU A 75 -8.86 5.00 13.30
CA LEU A 75 -10.33 4.88 13.21
C LEU A 75 -11.09 5.50 14.39
N LYS A 76 -10.42 5.89 15.47
CA LYS A 76 -11.02 6.52 16.66
C LYS A 76 -11.03 8.05 16.60
N GLU A 77 -10.23 8.65 15.74
CA GLU A 77 -10.04 10.12 15.68
C GLU A 77 -11.05 10.83 14.78
N GLY A 78 -11.82 10.08 13.99
CA GLY A 78 -12.83 10.64 13.10
C GLY A 78 -13.54 9.59 12.27
N ARG A 79 -14.52 10.01 11.47
CA ARG A 79 -15.24 9.11 10.57
C ARG A 79 -14.40 8.84 9.32
N VAL A 80 -13.79 7.66 9.29
CA VAL A 80 -13.02 7.18 8.14
C VAL A 80 -13.95 6.68 7.03
N ARG A 81 -13.68 7.09 5.79
CA ARG A 81 -14.34 6.57 4.58
C ARG A 81 -13.30 6.31 3.51
N VAL A 82 -13.46 5.20 2.80
CA VAL A 82 -12.62 4.85 1.65
C VAL A 82 -13.48 4.95 0.39
N ALA A 83 -12.93 5.56 -0.65
CA ALA A 83 -13.51 5.58 -1.98
C ALA A 83 -12.58 4.80 -2.93
N ASN A 84 -13.15 3.92 -3.75
CA ASN A 84 -12.44 3.37 -4.90
C ASN A 84 -12.29 4.46 -5.98
N LEU A 85 -11.09 4.59 -6.52
CA LEU A 85 -10.78 5.45 -7.65
C LEU A 85 -10.61 4.55 -8.88
N PRO A 86 -11.57 4.52 -9.82
CA PRO A 86 -11.51 3.63 -10.98
C PRO A 86 -10.22 3.86 -11.79
N MET A 87 -9.52 2.77 -12.07
CA MET A 87 -8.31 2.77 -12.87
C MET A 87 -8.57 2.17 -14.26
N GLU A 88 -7.80 2.63 -15.24
CA GLU A 88 -7.74 1.97 -16.55
C GLU A 88 -6.82 0.75 -16.48
N GLY A 89 -7.33 -0.39 -16.95
CA GLY A 89 -6.60 -1.67 -16.97
C GLY A 89 -6.69 -2.49 -15.69
N GLU A 90 -6.13 -3.68 -15.73
CA GLU A 90 -6.31 -4.71 -14.69
C GLU A 90 -5.17 -4.77 -13.66
N THR A 91 -4.08 -4.03 -13.89
CA THR A 91 -2.87 -4.08 -13.06
C THR A 91 -2.66 -2.83 -12.21
N SER A 92 -3.69 -1.99 -12.07
CA SER A 92 -3.65 -0.78 -11.23
C SER A 92 -4.87 -0.73 -10.34
N ALA A 93 -4.69 -0.35 -9.07
CA ALA A 93 -5.78 -0.06 -8.15
C ALA A 93 -5.48 1.23 -7.39
N ALA A 94 -6.51 2.02 -7.11
CA ALA A 94 -6.36 3.27 -6.39
C ALA A 94 -7.53 3.53 -5.44
N TYR A 95 -7.23 4.13 -4.30
CA TYR A 95 -8.20 4.43 -3.26
C TYR A 95 -7.94 5.78 -2.63
N ALA A 96 -9.00 6.50 -2.24
CA ALA A 96 -8.90 7.71 -1.44
C ALA A 96 -9.48 7.47 -0.05
N THR A 97 -8.72 7.81 1.00
CA THR A 97 -9.20 7.79 2.38
C THR A 97 -9.49 9.20 2.86
N TYR A 98 -10.69 9.37 3.40
CA TYR A 98 -11.19 10.59 3.99
C TYR A 98 -11.39 10.41 5.49
N VAL A 99 -11.07 11.44 6.27
CA VAL A 99 -11.40 11.53 7.70
C VAL A 99 -12.28 12.75 7.89
N ASP A 100 -13.50 12.54 8.37
CA ASP A 100 -14.52 13.59 8.54
C ASP A 100 -14.78 14.42 7.27
N GLY A 101 -14.67 13.77 6.11
CA GLY A 101 -14.88 14.39 4.80
C GLY A 101 -13.67 15.19 4.28
N VAL A 102 -12.54 15.15 4.97
CA VAL A 102 -11.27 15.73 4.50
C VAL A 102 -10.42 14.63 3.86
N LEU A 103 -9.93 14.85 2.64
CA LEU A 103 -8.99 13.94 2.00
C LEU A 103 -7.71 13.87 2.84
N LYS A 104 -7.31 12.68 3.27
CA LYS A 104 -6.08 12.47 4.04
C LYS A 104 -5.08 11.62 3.30
N ARG A 105 -5.53 10.64 2.53
CA ARG A 105 -4.64 9.68 1.87
C ARG A 105 -5.13 9.30 0.49
N VAL A 106 -4.18 9.08 -0.41
CA VAL A 106 -4.40 8.38 -1.68
C VAL A 106 -3.50 7.16 -1.70
N VAL A 107 -4.07 5.98 -1.93
CA VAL A 107 -3.34 4.72 -2.08
C VAL A 107 -3.28 4.38 -3.55
N LEU A 108 -2.09 4.04 -4.02
CA LEU A 108 -1.80 3.68 -5.41
C LEU A 108 -1.10 2.33 -5.41
N ILE A 109 -1.63 1.35 -6.14
CA ILE A 109 -1.13 -0.01 -6.17
C ILE A 109 -0.82 -0.40 -7.61
N ASN A 110 0.45 -0.63 -7.90
CA ASN A 110 0.88 -1.17 -9.19
C ASN A 110 1.04 -2.69 -9.05
N MET A 111 0.05 -3.43 -9.55
CA MET A 111 0.00 -4.89 -9.54
C MET A 111 0.72 -5.52 -10.74
N GLN A 112 1.35 -4.71 -11.62
CA GLN A 112 2.14 -5.23 -12.72
C GLN A 112 3.24 -6.14 -12.18
N THR A 113 3.29 -7.39 -12.61
CA THR A 113 4.24 -8.35 -12.07
C THR A 113 5.67 -7.95 -12.41
N TYR A 114 6.54 -7.91 -11.40
CA TYR A 114 7.98 -7.83 -11.58
C TYR A 114 8.62 -9.06 -10.96
N ASN A 115 9.28 -9.87 -11.79
CA ASN A 115 10.01 -11.06 -11.33
C ASN A 115 11.49 -10.71 -11.15
N TYR A 116 11.89 -10.56 -9.89
CA TYR A 116 13.26 -10.17 -9.54
C TYR A 116 14.28 -11.25 -9.92
N SER A 117 13.89 -12.53 -9.85
CA SER A 117 14.80 -13.66 -10.07
C SER A 117 15.24 -13.82 -11.53
N THR A 118 14.53 -13.20 -12.47
CA THR A 118 14.84 -13.23 -13.90
C THR A 118 15.24 -11.87 -14.45
N ALA A 119 15.31 -10.84 -13.60
CA ALA A 119 15.75 -9.51 -14.01
C ALA A 119 17.25 -9.54 -14.33
N ALA A 120 17.63 -8.97 -15.47
CA ALA A 120 19.04 -8.84 -15.81
C ALA A 120 19.71 -7.79 -14.92
N ASP A 121 20.98 -8.03 -14.57
CA ASP A 121 21.77 -7.11 -13.76
C ASP A 121 21.82 -5.71 -14.41
N GLY A 122 21.63 -4.68 -13.58
CA GLY A 122 21.65 -3.28 -14.03
C GLY A 122 20.39 -2.80 -14.74
N VAL A 123 19.36 -3.64 -14.91
CA VAL A 123 18.06 -3.20 -15.44
C VAL A 123 17.25 -2.51 -14.34
N THR A 124 16.95 -1.23 -14.54
CA THR A 124 16.05 -0.47 -13.68
C THR A 124 14.64 -1.06 -13.74
N ARG A 125 14.08 -1.38 -12.57
CA ARG A 125 12.69 -1.80 -12.44
C ARG A 125 11.75 -0.75 -13.03
N PRO A 126 10.89 -1.10 -13.99
CA PRO A 126 9.92 -0.16 -14.53
C PRO A 126 8.96 0.35 -13.45
N GLY A 127 8.36 1.50 -13.71
CA GLY A 127 7.33 2.08 -12.86
C GLY A 127 6.29 2.83 -13.67
N ARG A 128 5.12 2.99 -13.08
CA ARG A 128 4.01 3.74 -13.65
C ARG A 128 3.88 5.07 -12.91
N VAL A 129 3.61 6.13 -13.66
CA VAL A 129 3.23 7.44 -13.10
C VAL A 129 1.73 7.41 -12.82
N TYR A 130 1.36 7.75 -11.60
CA TYR A 130 -0.02 8.01 -11.21
C TYR A 130 -0.15 9.50 -10.93
N SER A 131 -1.11 10.13 -11.62
CA SER A 131 -1.35 11.57 -11.53
C SER A 131 -2.77 11.80 -11.00
N PHE A 132 -2.90 12.66 -9.99
CA PHE A 132 -4.21 13.01 -9.47
C PHE A 132 -4.24 14.44 -8.93
N GLY A 133 -5.39 15.09 -9.09
CA GLY A 133 -5.63 16.41 -8.51
C GLY A 133 -5.98 16.32 -7.04
N VAL A 134 -5.46 17.26 -6.26
CA VAL A 134 -5.84 17.45 -4.86
C VAL A 134 -6.67 18.73 -4.69
N PRO A 135 -7.59 18.79 -3.71
CA PRO A 135 -8.32 20.02 -3.40
C PRO A 135 -7.40 21.19 -3.05
N GLU A 136 -7.89 22.41 -3.25
CA GLU A 136 -7.24 23.61 -2.69
C GLU A 136 -7.09 23.48 -1.17
N GLY A 137 -5.95 23.96 -0.65
CA GLY A 137 -5.62 23.85 0.77
C GLY A 137 -4.98 22.51 1.18
N CYS A 138 -4.60 21.67 0.23
CA CYS A 138 -3.64 20.58 0.43
C CYS A 138 -2.21 21.09 0.17
N GLY A 139 -1.22 20.65 0.96
CA GLY A 139 0.20 20.84 0.63
C GLY A 139 0.86 22.19 0.96
N GLY A 140 0.27 23.01 1.86
CA GLY A 140 0.92 24.26 2.32
C GLY A 140 2.26 24.02 3.04
N GLU A 141 3.03 25.09 3.33
CA GLU A 141 4.39 25.01 3.92
C GLU A 141 4.50 24.18 5.22
N ALA A 142 3.37 23.95 5.92
CA ALA A 142 3.29 23.11 7.13
C ALA A 142 2.79 21.66 6.88
N ASN A 143 2.47 21.30 5.64
CA ASN A 143 1.64 20.15 5.26
C ASN A 143 2.22 19.39 4.05
N ALA A 144 3.47 18.95 4.14
CA ALA A 144 4.14 18.18 3.08
C ALA A 144 3.30 16.98 2.58
N VAL A 145 3.36 16.71 1.28
CA VAL A 145 2.86 15.46 0.70
C VAL A 145 3.93 14.40 0.94
N THR A 146 3.67 13.44 1.81
CA THR A 146 4.64 12.38 2.13
C THR A 146 4.19 11.03 1.55
N VAL A 147 5.13 10.28 0.99
CA VAL A 147 4.86 8.97 0.38
C VAL A 147 5.47 7.86 1.23
N GLU A 148 4.59 6.95 1.66
CA GLU A 148 4.95 5.71 2.34
C GLU A 148 4.87 4.55 1.36
N ARG A 149 5.97 3.83 1.15
CA ARG A 149 6.05 2.77 0.13
C ARG A 149 5.91 1.39 0.74
N LEU A 150 5.02 0.56 0.18
CA LEU A 150 5.02 -0.89 0.37
C LEU A 150 5.81 -1.50 -0.78
N ILE A 151 7.00 -2.01 -0.49
CA ILE A 151 7.93 -2.45 -1.54
C ILE A 151 8.82 -3.61 -1.08
N ALA A 152 9.17 -4.46 -2.04
CA ALA A 152 10.17 -5.51 -1.96
C ALA A 152 10.86 -5.62 -3.32
N ASN A 153 11.88 -6.48 -3.47
CA ASN A 153 12.63 -6.61 -4.73
C ASN A 153 11.77 -7.04 -5.94
N GLY A 154 10.68 -7.76 -5.72
CA GLY A 154 9.74 -8.15 -6.78
C GLY A 154 8.50 -8.84 -6.24
N SER A 155 7.53 -9.10 -7.10
CA SER A 155 6.25 -9.75 -6.73
C SER A 155 6.42 -11.17 -6.18
N ASN A 156 7.48 -11.87 -6.57
CA ASN A 156 7.70 -13.29 -6.29
C ASN A 156 8.56 -13.56 -5.04
N VAL A 157 8.96 -12.54 -4.29
CA VAL A 157 9.86 -12.71 -3.14
C VAL A 157 9.10 -13.07 -1.87
N LEU A 158 9.72 -13.89 -1.02
CA LEU A 158 9.16 -14.37 0.26
C LEU A 158 9.55 -13.48 1.45
N SER A 159 10.59 -12.65 1.31
CA SER A 159 11.18 -11.83 2.36
C SER A 159 11.74 -10.53 1.77
N GLY A 160 12.30 -9.66 2.62
CA GLY A 160 12.81 -8.34 2.21
C GLY A 160 11.71 -7.34 1.89
N VAL A 161 10.48 -7.60 2.37
CA VAL A 161 9.38 -6.63 2.27
C VAL A 161 9.60 -5.54 3.31
N THR A 162 9.32 -4.30 2.90
CA THR A 162 9.31 -3.14 3.79
C THR A 162 8.05 -2.32 3.59
N PHE A 163 7.63 -1.65 4.66
CA PHE A 163 6.63 -0.60 4.60
C PHE A 163 7.25 0.69 5.13
N ASN A 164 7.33 1.72 4.28
CA ASN A 164 8.02 2.99 4.54
C ASN A 164 9.44 2.77 5.11
N GLY A 165 10.19 1.84 4.49
CA GLY A 165 11.53 1.41 4.89
C GLY A 165 11.62 0.70 6.24
N ILE A 166 10.50 0.30 6.84
CA ILE A 166 10.47 -0.52 8.07
C ILE A 166 10.23 -1.97 7.69
N SER A 167 11.07 -2.87 8.21
CA SER A 167 10.87 -4.31 8.17
C SER A 167 10.41 -4.82 9.54
N TYR A 168 9.55 -5.83 9.53
CA TYR A 168 9.09 -6.58 10.70
C TYR A 168 9.53 -8.04 10.63
N ASN A 169 10.60 -8.32 9.87
CA ASN A 169 11.13 -9.66 9.72
C ASN A 169 11.61 -10.21 11.07
N VAL A 170 11.26 -11.46 11.36
CA VAL A 170 11.53 -12.10 12.66
C VAL A 170 13.03 -12.24 12.91
N GLU A 171 13.80 -12.45 11.86
CA GLU A 171 15.26 -12.58 11.90
C GLU A 171 15.99 -11.26 12.19
N LEU A 172 15.32 -10.12 12.03
CA LEU A 172 15.93 -8.81 12.32
C LEU A 172 15.80 -8.45 13.80
N ASP A 173 14.58 -8.52 14.35
CA ASP A 173 14.32 -8.18 15.75
C ASP A 173 13.03 -8.83 16.30
N GLU A 174 12.87 -10.14 16.06
CA GLU A 174 11.73 -10.93 16.57
C GLU A 174 10.34 -10.41 16.18
N GLY A 175 10.24 -9.72 15.04
CA GLY A 175 8.99 -9.13 14.56
C GLY A 175 8.76 -7.68 15.00
N ARG A 176 9.69 -7.08 15.77
CA ARG A 176 9.69 -5.65 16.07
C ARG A 176 10.08 -4.83 14.83
N PRO A 177 9.66 -3.55 14.75
CA PRO A 177 10.00 -2.68 13.63
C PRO A 177 11.51 -2.39 13.59
N VAL A 178 12.13 -2.66 12.44
CA VAL A 178 13.53 -2.36 12.16
C VAL A 178 13.63 -1.50 10.91
N VAL A 179 14.18 -0.29 11.07
CA VAL A 179 14.47 0.62 9.95
C VAL A 179 15.54 0.01 9.06
N GLN A 180 15.32 0.04 7.75
CA GLN A 180 16.27 -0.41 6.74
C GLN A 180 17.04 0.79 6.17
N ASP A 181 18.36 0.69 6.11
CA ASP A 181 19.22 1.81 5.70
C ASP A 181 19.21 2.08 4.18
N ASN A 182 18.86 1.07 3.37
CA ASN A 182 18.93 1.12 1.91
C ASN A 182 17.55 1.24 1.23
N VAL A 183 16.56 1.78 1.94
CA VAL A 183 15.20 1.95 1.42
C VAL A 183 14.73 3.37 1.70
N THR A 184 14.16 4.04 0.68
CA THR A 184 13.59 5.38 0.82
C THR A 184 12.47 5.40 1.86
N ARG A 185 12.45 6.45 2.68
CA ARG A 185 11.45 6.68 3.72
C ARG A 185 10.98 8.12 3.68
N ASP A 186 9.72 8.32 4.06
CA ASP A 186 9.12 9.65 4.25
C ASP A 186 9.40 10.58 3.05
N GLU A 187 9.28 10.03 1.84
CA GLU A 187 9.57 10.73 0.59
C GLU A 187 8.62 11.91 0.44
N SER A 188 9.16 13.12 0.32
CA SER A 188 8.35 14.32 0.12
C SER A 188 8.15 14.59 -1.36
N LEU A 189 6.90 14.83 -1.75
CA LEU A 189 6.53 15.30 -3.09
C LEU A 189 6.00 16.74 -3.04
N GLY A 190 6.13 17.42 -4.17
CA GLY A 190 5.48 18.70 -4.41
C GLY A 190 4.08 18.50 -5.00
N ILE A 191 3.26 19.55 -4.89
CA ILE A 191 2.05 19.70 -5.70
C ILE A 191 2.41 20.67 -6.84
N GLU A 192 2.08 20.32 -8.07
CA GLU A 192 2.30 21.16 -9.24
C GLU A 192 1.36 22.38 -9.23
N GLU A 193 1.64 23.37 -10.09
CA GLU A 193 0.91 24.66 -10.10
C GLU A 193 -0.60 24.51 -10.36
N ASP A 194 -1.02 23.42 -10.99
CA ASP A 194 -2.41 23.09 -11.31
C ASP A 194 -3.10 22.23 -10.22
N GLY A 195 -2.41 21.94 -9.12
CA GLY A 195 -2.90 21.11 -8.03
C GLY A 195 -2.70 19.61 -8.25
N ILE A 196 -1.85 19.20 -9.19
CA ILE A 196 -1.57 17.79 -9.49
C ILE A 196 -0.42 17.25 -8.62
N VAL A 197 -0.60 16.01 -8.14
CA VAL A 197 0.46 15.21 -7.52
C VAL A 197 0.81 14.08 -8.48
N ASN A 198 2.10 13.95 -8.80
CA ASN A 198 2.65 12.89 -9.63
C ASN A 198 3.46 11.91 -8.77
N VAL A 199 3.09 10.63 -8.80
CA VAL A 199 3.75 9.58 -8.02
C VAL A 199 4.21 8.47 -8.95
N VAL A 200 5.51 8.20 -8.96
CA VAL A 200 6.06 7.01 -9.63
C VAL A 200 5.93 5.81 -8.70
N VAL A 201 5.20 4.79 -9.14
CA VAL A 201 5.02 3.53 -8.42
C VAL A 201 5.65 2.39 -9.23
N PRO A 202 6.80 1.84 -8.78
CA PRO A 202 7.44 0.70 -9.43
C PRO A 202 6.49 -0.49 -9.62
N ASP A 203 6.68 -1.27 -10.69
CA ASP A 203 5.92 -2.50 -10.96
C ASP A 203 5.96 -3.43 -9.76
N ALA A 204 4.85 -3.99 -9.31
CA ALA A 204 4.73 -4.78 -8.09
C ALA A 204 5.15 -4.00 -6.84
N SER A 205 4.54 -2.84 -6.61
CA SER A 205 4.68 -2.07 -5.36
C SER A 205 3.45 -1.19 -5.12
N ALA A 206 3.36 -0.58 -3.94
CA ALA A 206 2.32 0.40 -3.64
C ALA A 206 2.89 1.64 -2.95
N ALA A 207 2.15 2.73 -3.07
CA ALA A 207 2.43 4.02 -2.44
C ALA A 207 1.19 4.51 -1.70
N ILE A 208 1.36 4.95 -0.46
CA ILE A 208 0.35 5.65 0.33
C ILE A 208 0.82 7.10 0.44
N VAL A 209 0.10 7.98 -0.25
CA VAL A 209 0.34 9.41 -0.27
C VAL A 209 -0.44 10.04 0.89
N GLN A 210 0.26 10.50 1.91
CA GLN A 210 -0.32 11.26 3.02
C GLN A 210 -0.44 12.73 2.59
N LEU A 211 -1.62 13.33 2.83
CA LEU A 211 -1.95 14.67 2.41
C LEU A 211 -2.36 15.52 3.62
N GLY A 212 -1.65 16.63 3.82
CA GLY A 212 -2.02 17.66 4.79
C GLY A 212 -3.07 18.62 4.24
N CYS A 213 -4.31 18.16 4.05
CA CYS A 213 -5.41 19.02 3.59
C CYS A 213 -6.15 19.65 4.78
N THR A 214 -6.43 20.96 4.67
CA THR A 214 -7.25 21.74 5.62
C THR A 214 -8.55 22.20 4.96
N GLY A 215 -9.61 21.39 5.04
CA GLY A 215 -10.93 21.72 4.47
C GLY A 215 -11.69 20.47 4.02
N ALA A 216 -13.02 20.48 4.13
CA ALA A 216 -13.82 19.39 3.59
C ALA A 216 -13.67 19.36 2.06
N SER A 217 -13.36 18.19 1.49
CA SER A 217 -13.35 18.06 0.04
C SER A 217 -14.76 18.32 -0.48
N ALA A 218 -14.92 19.19 -1.49
CA ALA A 218 -16.20 19.42 -2.15
C ALA A 218 -16.83 18.07 -2.48
N GLY A 219 -18.09 17.90 -2.05
CA GLY A 219 -18.77 16.61 -2.04
C GLY A 219 -18.68 15.87 -3.38
N THR A 220 -18.77 14.54 -3.29
CA THR A 220 -18.59 13.49 -4.31
C THR A 220 -19.32 13.70 -5.66
N LYS A 221 -20.11 14.77 -5.84
CA LYS A 221 -20.78 15.10 -7.10
C LYS A 221 -19.89 15.84 -8.11
N ASP A 222 -18.92 16.63 -7.66
CA ASP A 222 -18.05 17.39 -8.57
C ASP A 222 -16.68 16.74 -8.80
N ALA A 223 -16.23 15.85 -7.91
CA ALA A 223 -14.96 15.15 -8.09
C ALA A 223 -14.94 14.30 -9.36
N TYR A 224 -16.03 13.61 -9.71
CA TYR A 224 -16.11 12.78 -10.92
C TYR A 224 -15.85 13.55 -12.23
N LYS A 225 -16.08 14.86 -12.27
CA LYS A 225 -15.82 15.67 -13.47
C LYS A 225 -14.34 15.99 -13.68
N ARG A 226 -13.50 15.86 -12.64
CA ARG A 226 -12.06 16.17 -12.71
C ARG A 226 -11.17 14.92 -12.86
N TRP A 227 -11.76 13.72 -12.79
CA TRP A 227 -11.08 12.44 -13.06
C TRP A 227 -11.22 11.95 -14.50
N MET A 228 -12.00 12.64 -15.33
CA MET A 228 -12.02 12.43 -16.77
C MET A 228 -11.16 13.54 -17.38
N TRP A 229 -10.30 13.19 -18.34
CA TRP A 229 -9.32 14.06 -19.04
C TRP A 229 -7.97 14.19 -18.30
N PHE A 230 -7.05 13.23 -18.53
CA PHE A 230 -6.09 13.19 -19.65
C PHE A 230 -5.63 11.75 -19.89
#